data_AF-A0A7S4P9K0-F1
#
_entry.id   AF-A0A7S4P9K0-F1
#
_cell.length_a   1.000
_cell.length_b   1.000
_cell.length_c   1.000
_cell.angle_alpha   90.00
_cell.angle_beta   90.00
_cell.angle_gamma   90.00
#
_symmetry.space_group_name_H-M   'P 1'
#
loop_
_entity.id
_entity.type
_entity.pdbx_description
1 polymer ?
#
loop_
_entity_poly.entity_id
_entity_poly.type
_entity_poly.pdbx_seq_one_letter_code
_entity_poly.pdbx_strand_id
1 'polypeptide(L)'
;RRRWTVALSSTPEQFKDRGAWWWMALALQLVMRPSMELEMLLQAARRSVRFRSPALGVHVRHGEACNEAHARKCVQASELLPSIRAMTDRYGLRSVYLATDSPWMMHELRDRMPDLHWMVLDALPREFLNTGWTQTLMTRIGRIDRRLVAESALVDLLLLSSCDALIGQFSSAFFKTAFALALAHKGFVPPYMGHDGPPSW
;
A
#
# COMPACT_ATOMS: atom_id res chain seq x y z
N ARG A 1 13.97 36.53 -5.93
CA ARG A 1 13.55 35.14 -5.68
C ARG A 1 12.04 35.06 -5.85
N ARG A 2 11.54 34.61 -7.02
CA ARG A 2 10.08 34.50 -7.26
C ARG A 2 9.56 33.31 -6.49
N ARG A 3 8.60 33.56 -5.59
CA ARG A 3 7.92 32.56 -4.78
C ARG A 3 6.86 31.90 -5.67
N TRP A 4 7.15 30.71 -6.18
CA TRP A 4 6.16 29.89 -6.90
C TRP A 4 5.17 29.30 -5.89
N THR A 5 4.23 30.12 -5.41
CA THR A 5 3.01 29.59 -4.81
C THR A 5 2.03 29.34 -5.94
N VAL A 6 2.24 28.24 -6.68
CA VAL A 6 1.16 27.67 -7.49
C VAL A 6 0.19 27.10 -6.49
N ALA A 7 -0.98 27.73 -6.39
CA ALA A 7 -2.11 27.20 -5.67
C ALA A 7 -2.56 25.90 -6.35
N LEU A 8 -1.98 24.77 -5.93
CA LEU A 8 -2.52 23.43 -6.19
C LEU A 8 -3.90 23.24 -5.49
N SER A 9 -4.43 24.28 -4.84
CA SER A 9 -5.63 24.25 -4.02
C SER A 9 -6.95 24.31 -4.80
N SER A 10 -6.93 24.40 -6.13
CA SER A 10 -8.16 24.39 -6.93
C SER A 10 -8.19 23.20 -7.89
N THR A 11 -9.30 22.46 -7.85
CA THR A 11 -9.58 21.39 -8.81
C THR A 11 -9.82 22.04 -10.17
N PRO A 12 -9.14 21.62 -11.25
CA PRO A 12 -9.40 22.16 -12.58
C PRO A 12 -10.87 21.99 -12.97
N GLU A 13 -11.41 22.94 -13.75
CA GLU A 13 -12.85 22.99 -14.10
C GLU A 13 -13.38 21.63 -14.60
N GLN A 14 -12.64 21.00 -15.50
CA GLN A 14 -12.95 19.69 -16.11
C GLN A 14 -13.03 18.51 -15.11
N PHE A 15 -12.58 18.70 -13.87
CA PHE A 15 -12.60 17.69 -12.81
C PHE A 15 -13.50 18.08 -11.63
N LYS A 16 -14.17 19.23 -11.65
CA LYS A 16 -15.04 19.66 -10.54
C LYS A 16 -16.11 18.62 -10.20
N ASP A 17 -16.74 18.02 -11.22
CA ASP A 17 -17.78 16.99 -11.03
C ASP A 17 -17.26 15.69 -10.42
N ARG A 18 -15.94 15.43 -10.53
CA ARG A 18 -15.29 14.26 -9.92
C ARG A 18 -14.58 14.58 -8.61
N GLY A 19 -14.48 15.86 -8.26
CA GLY A 19 -13.82 16.37 -7.07
C GLY A 19 -12.29 16.37 -7.12
N ALA A 20 -11.70 17.06 -6.14
CA ALA A 20 -10.26 17.24 -6.01
C ALA A 20 -9.48 15.92 -5.94
N TRP A 21 -10.10 14.89 -5.35
CA TRP A 21 -9.45 13.61 -5.16
C TRP A 21 -9.20 12.88 -6.48
N TRP A 22 -10.15 12.93 -7.41
CA TRP A 22 -9.97 12.37 -8.75
C TRP A 22 -8.81 13.05 -9.49
N TRP A 23 -8.75 14.38 -9.39
CA TRP A 23 -7.67 15.16 -9.98
C TRP A 23 -6.31 14.80 -9.37
N MET A 24 -6.22 14.71 -8.05
CA MET A 24 -4.99 14.31 -7.35
C MET A 24 -4.54 12.91 -7.74
N ALA A 25 -5.46 11.97 -7.88
CA ALA A 25 -5.16 10.61 -8.30
C ALA A 25 -4.56 10.56 -9.73
N LEU A 26 -5.11 11.34 -10.67
CA LEU A 26 -4.56 11.45 -12.02
C LEU A 26 -3.19 12.13 -12.05
N ALA A 27 -3.01 13.21 -11.28
CA ALA A 27 -1.72 13.88 -11.15
C ALA A 27 -0.67 12.92 -10.54
N LEU A 28 -1.06 12.16 -9.52
CA LEU A 28 -0.22 11.14 -8.90
C LEU A 28 0.14 10.04 -9.90
N GLN A 29 -0.80 9.54 -10.70
CA GLN A 29 -0.52 8.54 -11.73
C GLN A 29 0.54 9.02 -12.72
N LEU A 30 0.52 10.30 -13.11
CA LEU A 30 1.54 10.87 -14.00
C LEU A 30 2.94 10.89 -13.36
N VAL A 31 3.02 11.25 -12.07
CA VAL A 31 4.28 11.29 -11.32
C VAL A 31 4.81 9.89 -11.03
N MET A 32 3.92 8.93 -10.77
CA MET A 32 4.26 7.56 -10.38
C MET A 32 4.42 6.61 -11.58
N ARG A 33 4.52 7.14 -12.81
CA ARG A 33 4.82 6.29 -13.98
C ARG A 33 6.19 5.63 -13.79
N PRO A 34 6.26 4.29 -13.79
CA PRO A 34 7.51 3.61 -13.56
C PRO A 34 8.50 3.88 -14.70
N SER A 35 9.78 4.03 -14.35
CA SER A 35 10.87 3.95 -15.33
C SER A 35 10.98 2.51 -15.87
N MET A 36 11.70 2.33 -16.98
CA MET A 36 11.96 0.98 -17.51
C MET A 36 12.60 0.06 -16.47
N GLU A 37 13.51 0.58 -15.64
CA GLU A 37 14.16 -0.18 -14.58
C GLU A 37 13.16 -0.58 -13.47
N LEU A 38 12.32 0.35 -13.02
CA LEU A 38 11.28 0.03 -12.03
C LEU A 38 10.24 -0.94 -12.57
N GLU A 39 9.89 -0.84 -13.85
CA GLU A 39 8.99 -1.79 -14.51
C GLU A 39 9.60 -3.21 -14.53
N MET A 40 10.90 -3.33 -14.83
CA MET A 40 11.59 -4.63 -14.77
C MET A 40 11.58 -5.21 -13.35
N LEU A 41 11.82 -4.38 -12.34
CA LEU A 41 11.73 -4.79 -10.92
C LEU A 41 10.31 -5.22 -10.55
N LEU A 42 9.30 -4.47 -10.99
CA LEU A 42 7.90 -4.79 -10.78
C LEU A 42 7.53 -6.14 -11.40
N GLN A 43 7.96 -6.41 -12.64
CA GLN A 43 7.70 -7.70 -13.31
C GLN A 43 8.45 -8.86 -12.62
N ALA A 44 9.68 -8.63 -12.16
CA ALA A 44 10.40 -9.62 -11.35
C ALA A 44 9.66 -9.93 -10.04
N ALA A 45 9.19 -8.90 -9.35
CA ALA A 45 8.43 -9.02 -8.11
C ALA A 45 7.08 -9.73 -8.32
N ARG A 46 6.35 -9.42 -9.40
CA ARG A 46 5.11 -10.14 -9.77
C ARG A 46 5.35 -11.64 -9.91
N ARG A 47 6.47 -12.03 -10.54
CA ARG A 47 6.85 -13.44 -10.70
C ARG A 47 7.25 -14.08 -9.37
N SER A 48 8.03 -13.39 -8.54
CA SER A 48 8.51 -13.95 -7.27
C SER A 48 7.37 -14.23 -6.29
N VAL A 49 6.38 -13.33 -6.20
CA VAL A 49 5.21 -13.53 -5.34
C VAL A 49 4.11 -14.37 -5.99
N ARG A 50 4.33 -14.84 -7.24
CA ARG A 50 3.33 -15.54 -8.06
C ARG A 50 2.01 -14.78 -8.10
N PHE A 51 2.08 -13.51 -8.51
CA PHE A 51 0.96 -12.59 -8.48
C PHE A 51 -0.21 -13.12 -9.34
N ARG A 52 -1.41 -13.15 -8.77
CA ARG A 52 -2.65 -13.65 -9.40
C ARG A 52 -3.78 -12.65 -9.20
N SER A 53 -4.41 -12.23 -10.28
CA SER A 53 -5.64 -11.44 -10.28
C SER A 53 -6.83 -12.37 -10.64
N PRO A 54 -8.04 -12.16 -10.08
CA PRO A 54 -8.42 -11.06 -9.20
C PRO A 54 -7.84 -11.19 -7.79
N ALA A 55 -7.36 -10.07 -7.22
CA ALA A 55 -6.64 -10.04 -5.94
C ALA A 55 -7.23 -9.03 -4.96
N LEU A 56 -7.24 -9.41 -3.68
CA LEU A 56 -7.42 -8.48 -2.57
C LEU A 56 -6.06 -7.91 -2.13
N GLY A 57 -5.89 -6.60 -2.19
CA GLY A 57 -4.73 -5.92 -1.63
C GLY A 57 -4.97 -5.55 -0.17
N VAL A 58 -4.09 -5.97 0.73
CA VAL A 58 -4.16 -5.66 2.16
C VAL A 58 -2.88 -4.93 2.56
N HIS A 59 -3.02 -3.78 3.19
CA HIS A 59 -1.90 -3.04 3.75
C HIS A 59 -2.05 -2.84 5.25
N VAL A 60 -1.04 -3.29 5.99
CA VAL A 60 -0.98 -3.14 7.44
C VAL A 60 0.40 -2.62 7.82
N ARG A 61 0.43 -1.44 8.44
CA ARG A 61 1.66 -0.88 9.00
C ARG A 61 1.64 -1.11 10.51
N HIS A 62 2.40 -2.10 10.97
CA HIS A 62 2.38 -2.58 12.34
C HIS A 62 3.70 -2.31 13.08
N GLY A 63 4.78 -1.84 12.43
CA GLY A 63 6.07 -1.51 13.10
C GLY A 63 5.97 -0.42 14.19
N GLU A 64 6.92 0.52 14.27
CA GLU A 64 6.93 1.58 15.33
C GLU A 64 5.66 2.45 15.47
N ALA A 65 4.74 2.39 14.51
CA ALA A 65 3.41 2.98 14.66
C ALA A 65 2.60 2.35 15.81
N CYS A 66 3.03 1.19 16.31
CA CYS A 66 2.37 0.42 17.36
C CYS A 66 3.03 0.54 18.75
N ASN A 67 3.72 1.65 19.01
CA ASN A 67 4.17 2.00 20.35
C ASN A 67 3.14 2.94 21.00
N GLU A 68 2.90 2.82 22.31
CA GLU A 68 1.95 3.66 23.08
C GLU A 68 2.17 5.18 22.91
N ALA A 69 3.36 5.59 22.44
CA ALA A 69 3.71 6.97 22.16
C ALA A 69 3.16 7.53 20.83
N HIS A 70 2.59 6.70 19.94
CA HIS A 70 2.03 7.13 18.66
C HIS A 70 0.50 7.08 18.67
N ALA A 71 -0.13 8.16 18.20
CA ALA A 71 -1.59 8.31 18.15
C ALA A 71 -2.33 7.38 17.15
N ARG A 72 -1.63 6.49 16.43
CA ARG A 72 -2.26 5.60 15.44
C ARG A 72 -2.63 4.28 16.09
N LYS A 73 -3.90 3.90 15.97
CA LYS A 73 -4.40 2.60 16.45
C LYS A 73 -3.69 1.46 15.69
N CYS A 74 -3.04 0.57 16.42
CA CYS A 74 -2.57 -0.70 15.86
C CYS A 74 -3.76 -1.55 15.45
N VAL A 75 -3.71 -2.10 14.24
CA VAL A 75 -4.70 -3.07 13.80
C VAL A 75 -4.12 -4.46 14.02
N GLN A 76 -4.76 -5.24 14.88
CA GLN A 76 -4.40 -6.64 15.09
C GLN A 76 -4.91 -7.52 13.94
N ALA A 77 -4.29 -8.69 13.75
CA ALA A 77 -4.74 -9.63 12.73
C ALA A 77 -6.19 -10.05 12.97
N SER A 78 -6.57 -10.27 14.23
CA SER A 78 -7.94 -10.55 14.68
C SER A 78 -8.98 -9.55 14.16
N GLU A 79 -8.61 -8.27 14.03
CA GLU A 79 -9.48 -7.21 13.50
C GLU A 79 -9.57 -7.25 11.97
N LEU A 80 -8.54 -7.73 11.27
CA LEU A 80 -8.50 -7.81 9.80
C LEU A 80 -9.21 -9.03 9.25
N LEU A 81 -9.21 -10.14 9.97
CA LEU A 81 -9.73 -11.40 9.44
C LEU A 81 -11.20 -11.32 9.00
N PRO A 82 -12.13 -10.70 9.77
CA PRO A 82 -13.51 -10.56 9.32
C PRO A 82 -13.61 -9.72 8.04
N SER A 83 -12.82 -8.65 7.93
CA SER A 83 -12.77 -7.77 6.76
C SER A 83 -12.25 -8.48 5.52
N ILE A 84 -11.15 -9.22 5.66
CA ILE A 84 -10.56 -10.01 4.57
C ILE A 84 -11.57 -11.05 4.10
N ARG A 85 -12.19 -11.79 5.03
CA ARG A 85 -13.18 -12.82 4.69
C ARG A 85 -14.41 -12.22 4.01
N ALA A 86 -14.95 -11.13 4.54
CA ALA A 86 -16.10 -10.44 3.95
C ALA A 86 -15.80 -9.97 2.51
N MET A 87 -14.60 -9.44 2.25
CA MET A 87 -14.20 -8.98 0.93
C MET A 87 -13.93 -10.15 -0.03
N THR A 88 -13.26 -11.22 0.44
CA THR A 88 -13.00 -12.40 -0.38
C THR A 88 -14.29 -13.09 -0.79
N ASP A 89 -15.23 -13.23 0.13
CA ASP A 89 -16.48 -13.93 -0.12
C ASP A 89 -17.42 -13.10 -1.02
N ARG A 90 -17.52 -11.78 -0.75
CA ARG A 90 -18.38 -10.88 -1.53
C ARG A 90 -17.94 -10.73 -2.98
N TYR A 91 -16.63 -10.71 -3.24
CA TYR A 91 -16.07 -10.46 -4.57
C TYR A 91 -15.43 -11.70 -5.21
N GLY A 92 -15.55 -12.88 -4.59
CA GLY A 92 -15.01 -14.15 -5.11
C GLY A 92 -13.48 -14.17 -5.21
N LEU A 93 -12.77 -13.44 -4.34
CA LEU A 93 -11.32 -13.31 -4.38
C LEU A 93 -10.64 -14.48 -3.67
N ARG A 94 -9.70 -15.14 -4.35
CA ARG A 94 -8.91 -16.25 -3.79
C ARG A 94 -7.46 -15.90 -3.53
N SER A 95 -6.99 -14.76 -4.03
CA SER A 95 -5.61 -14.31 -3.92
C SER A 95 -5.56 -13.04 -3.08
N VAL A 96 -4.59 -12.96 -2.15
CA VAL A 96 -4.39 -11.81 -1.28
C VAL A 96 -2.96 -11.32 -1.41
N TYR A 97 -2.78 -10.07 -1.83
CA TYR A 97 -1.49 -9.38 -1.75
C TYR A 97 -1.39 -8.69 -0.39
N LEU A 98 -0.38 -9.03 0.43
CA LEU A 98 -0.17 -8.41 1.73
C LEU A 98 1.08 -7.53 1.72
N ALA A 99 0.88 -6.23 1.87
CA ALA A 99 1.94 -5.25 2.13
C ALA A 99 2.00 -4.98 3.65
N THR A 100 3.03 -5.51 4.32
CA THR A 100 3.23 -5.30 5.76
C THR A 100 4.70 -5.30 6.15
N ASP A 101 5.04 -4.47 7.14
CA ASP A 101 6.33 -4.43 7.81
C ASP A 101 6.46 -5.44 8.95
N SER A 102 5.39 -6.16 9.32
CA SER A 102 5.38 -7.12 10.43
C SER A 102 5.41 -8.58 9.95
N PRO A 103 6.50 -9.33 10.24
CA PRO A 103 6.55 -10.77 9.98
C PRO A 103 5.46 -11.54 10.74
N TRP A 104 5.16 -11.11 11.97
CA TRP A 104 4.13 -11.75 12.80
C TRP A 104 2.74 -11.64 12.19
N MET A 105 2.37 -10.46 11.70
CA MET A 105 1.09 -10.23 11.01
C MET A 105 0.94 -11.16 9.79
N MET A 106 2.03 -11.33 9.03
CA MET A 106 2.04 -12.23 7.89
C MET A 106 1.78 -13.68 8.28
N HIS A 107 2.49 -14.19 9.29
CA HIS A 107 2.33 -15.56 9.75
C HIS A 107 0.93 -15.80 10.30
N GLU A 108 0.43 -14.93 11.19
CA GLU A 108 -0.89 -15.13 11.79
C GLU A 108 -2.01 -15.13 10.75
N LEU A 109 -1.99 -14.19 9.78
CA LEU A 109 -3.01 -14.14 8.73
C LEU A 109 -2.97 -15.37 7.82
N ARG A 110 -1.77 -15.86 7.47
CA ARG A 110 -1.59 -17.07 6.65
C ARG A 110 -2.09 -18.32 7.38
N ASP A 111 -1.74 -18.47 8.65
CA ASP A 111 -2.12 -19.62 9.47
C ASP A 111 -3.64 -19.68 9.69
N ARG A 112 -4.28 -18.51 9.84
CA ARG A 112 -5.73 -18.41 10.11
C ARG A 112 -6.60 -18.44 8.84
N MET A 113 -6.02 -18.22 7.66
CA MET A 113 -6.71 -18.37 6.37
C MET A 113 -5.84 -19.11 5.34
N PRO A 114 -5.57 -20.41 5.56
CA PRO A 114 -4.75 -21.22 4.67
C PRO A 114 -5.43 -21.50 3.32
N ASP A 115 -6.72 -21.24 3.20
CA ASP A 115 -7.51 -21.42 1.98
C ASP A 115 -7.26 -20.34 0.92
N LEU A 116 -6.59 -19.24 1.28
CA LEU A 116 -6.27 -18.14 0.38
C LEU A 116 -4.83 -18.24 -0.15
N HIS A 117 -4.62 -17.81 -1.39
CA HIS A 117 -3.30 -17.69 -2.00
C HIS A 117 -2.64 -16.37 -1.57
N TRP A 118 -1.72 -16.45 -0.61
CA TRP A 118 -1.01 -15.29 -0.06
C TRP A 118 0.21 -14.91 -0.89
N MET A 119 0.21 -13.67 -1.37
CA MET A 119 1.27 -13.06 -2.18
C MET A 119 1.93 -11.97 -1.34
N VAL A 120 3.19 -12.15 -0.98
CA VAL A 120 3.90 -11.23 -0.07
C VAL A 120 5.30 -11.05 -0.59
N LEU A 121 5.70 -9.81 -0.82
CA LEU A 121 7.02 -9.50 -1.35
C LEU A 121 8.07 -9.61 -0.27
N ASP A 122 9.03 -10.51 -0.43
CA ASP A 122 10.13 -10.74 0.52
C ASP A 122 11.45 -10.12 0.04
N ALA A 123 11.39 -8.87 -0.42
CA ALA A 123 12.53 -8.18 -1.04
C ALA A 123 13.56 -7.66 -0.02
N LEU A 124 13.17 -7.52 1.24
CA LEU A 124 14.05 -7.16 2.36
C LEU A 124 13.70 -8.02 3.56
N PRO A 125 14.69 -8.51 4.33
CA PRO A 125 14.40 -9.17 5.60
C PRO A 125 13.62 -8.18 6.48
N ARG A 126 12.40 -8.58 6.87
CA ARG A 126 11.42 -7.70 7.54
C ARG A 126 11.87 -7.28 8.94
N GLU A 127 12.84 -7.99 9.49
CA GLU A 127 13.57 -7.63 10.70
C GLU A 127 14.20 -6.24 10.57
N PHE A 128 14.62 -5.86 9.36
CA PHE A 128 15.14 -4.53 9.05
C PHE A 128 14.03 -3.48 8.88
N LEU A 129 12.79 -3.89 8.60
CA LEU A 129 11.65 -2.99 8.39
C LEU A 129 10.88 -2.70 9.68
N ASN A 130 11.03 -3.54 10.71
CA ASN A 130 10.22 -3.49 11.93
C ASN A 130 10.45 -2.23 12.81
N THR A 131 11.49 -1.45 12.51
CA THR A 131 11.84 -0.23 13.27
C THR A 131 12.21 0.92 12.32
N GLY A 132 11.39 1.97 12.25
CA GLY A 132 11.63 3.15 11.41
C GLY A 132 12.90 3.93 11.78
N TRP A 133 13.27 3.94 13.06
CA TRP A 133 14.55 4.47 13.52
C TRP A 133 15.73 3.61 13.08
N THR A 134 15.56 2.29 13.07
CA THR A 134 16.61 1.36 12.66
C THR A 134 16.77 1.34 11.14
N GLN A 135 15.68 1.44 10.36
CA GLN A 135 15.78 1.72 8.92
C GLN A 135 16.56 3.00 8.67
N THR A 136 16.12 4.13 9.26
CA THR A 136 16.76 5.42 9.07
C THR A 136 18.23 5.41 9.51
N LEU A 137 18.54 4.74 10.63
CA LEU A 137 19.89 4.62 11.16
C LEU A 137 20.76 3.67 10.32
N MET A 138 20.29 2.46 10.00
CA MET A 138 20.98 1.46 9.17
C MET A 138 21.28 2.02 7.77
N THR A 139 20.34 2.76 7.22
CA THR A 139 20.46 3.48 5.95
C THR A 139 21.36 4.73 6.05
N ARG A 140 21.52 5.32 7.24
CA ARG A 140 22.50 6.39 7.51
C ARG A 140 23.91 5.87 7.72
N ILE A 141 24.07 4.70 8.34
CA ILE A 141 25.37 4.07 8.61
C ILE A 141 25.83 3.11 7.48
N GLY A 142 25.11 3.07 6.36
CA GLY A 142 25.48 2.31 5.17
C GLY A 142 25.28 0.79 5.24
N ARG A 143 24.54 0.29 6.25
CA ARG A 143 24.23 -1.13 6.41
C ARG A 143 23.11 -1.63 5.50
N ILE A 144 22.27 -0.73 5.00
CA ILE A 144 21.19 -1.03 4.05
C ILE A 144 21.22 0.02 2.95
N ASP A 145 21.14 -0.43 1.70
CA ASP A 145 21.06 0.46 0.55
C ASP A 145 19.74 1.24 0.55
N ARG A 146 19.85 2.58 0.57
CA ARG A 146 18.72 3.54 0.45
C ARG A 146 17.85 3.23 -0.75
N ARG A 147 18.52 2.94 -1.86
CA ARG A 147 17.89 2.70 -3.14
C ARG A 147 17.03 1.46 -3.07
N LEU A 148 17.57 0.38 -2.51
CA LEU A 148 16.85 -0.88 -2.34
C LEU A 148 15.60 -0.73 -1.46
N VAL A 149 15.68 0.01 -0.35
CA VAL A 149 14.52 0.28 0.52
C VAL A 149 13.45 1.08 -0.23
N ALA A 150 13.84 2.12 -0.94
CA ALA A 150 12.91 2.94 -1.72
C ALA A 150 12.27 2.15 -2.87
N GLU A 151 13.06 1.39 -3.62
CA GLU A 151 12.58 0.55 -4.72
C GLU A 151 11.64 -0.55 -4.21
N SER A 152 11.98 -1.22 -3.10
CA SER A 152 11.11 -2.23 -2.47
C SER A 152 9.76 -1.63 -2.07
N ALA A 153 9.77 -0.47 -1.41
CA ALA A 153 8.54 0.22 -1.02
C ALA A 153 7.70 0.67 -2.23
N LEU A 154 8.35 1.14 -3.31
CA LEU A 154 7.66 1.51 -4.56
C LEU A 154 7.05 0.29 -5.25
N VAL A 155 7.76 -0.85 -5.28
CA VAL A 155 7.24 -2.09 -5.84
C VAL A 155 6.04 -2.58 -5.04
N ASP A 156 6.11 -2.59 -3.70
CA ASP A 156 4.99 -2.94 -2.83
C ASP A 156 3.77 -2.04 -3.09
N LEU A 157 4.01 -0.73 -3.23
CA LEU A 157 2.97 0.27 -3.50
C LEU A 157 2.28 0.01 -4.85
N LEU A 158 3.08 -0.25 -5.89
CA LEU A 158 2.58 -0.51 -7.24
C LEU A 158 1.83 -1.85 -7.32
N LEU A 159 2.35 -2.91 -6.71
CA LEU A 159 1.66 -4.21 -6.62
C LEU A 159 0.33 -4.09 -5.87
N LEU A 160 0.33 -3.40 -4.73
CA LEU A 160 -0.88 -3.14 -3.96
C LEU A 160 -1.91 -2.36 -4.77
N SER A 161 -1.50 -1.28 -5.46
CA SER A 161 -2.40 -0.49 -6.31
C SER A 161 -2.96 -1.27 -7.52
N SER A 162 -2.32 -2.38 -7.90
CA SER A 162 -2.78 -3.22 -9.00
C SER A 162 -3.82 -4.26 -8.59
N CYS A 163 -4.13 -4.38 -7.30
CA CYS A 163 -5.16 -5.28 -6.78
C CYS A 163 -6.58 -4.80 -7.15
N ASP A 164 -7.55 -5.70 -7.05
CA ASP A 164 -8.93 -5.51 -7.50
C ASP A 164 -9.85 -4.98 -6.41
N ALA A 165 -9.49 -5.24 -5.17
CA ALA A 165 -10.08 -4.65 -3.98
C ALA A 165 -8.99 -4.32 -2.95
N LEU A 166 -9.28 -3.42 -2.00
CA LEU A 166 -8.28 -2.89 -1.07
C LEU A 166 -8.75 -2.86 0.39
N ILE A 167 -7.90 -3.29 1.32
CA ILE A 167 -8.10 -3.14 2.77
C ILE A 167 -6.88 -2.42 3.35
N GLY A 168 -7.11 -1.44 4.21
CA GLY A 168 -6.03 -0.75 4.90
C GLY A 168 -6.50 0.37 5.81
N GLN A 169 -5.57 1.30 6.09
CA GLN A 169 -5.76 2.43 6.99
C GLN A 169 -5.55 3.74 6.23
N PHE A 170 -6.56 4.60 6.18
CA PHE A 170 -6.48 5.90 5.51
C PHE A 170 -5.65 6.93 6.29
N SER A 171 -5.29 6.66 7.54
CA SER A 171 -4.23 7.40 8.25
C SER A 171 -2.82 7.11 7.71
N SER A 172 -2.64 6.05 6.90
CA SER A 172 -1.38 5.73 6.22
C SER A 172 -1.28 6.44 4.87
N ALA A 173 -0.29 7.32 4.72
CA ALA A 173 0.05 7.93 3.44
C ALA A 173 0.36 6.88 2.35
N PHE A 174 0.92 5.73 2.75
CA PHE A 174 1.23 4.63 1.84
C PHE A 174 -0.06 4.03 1.25
N PHE A 175 -1.01 3.66 2.11
CA PHE A 175 -2.29 3.10 1.66
C PHE A 175 -3.11 4.10 0.87
N LYS A 176 -3.12 5.36 1.31
CA LYS A 176 -3.71 6.47 0.59
C LYS A 176 -3.17 6.59 -0.84
N THR A 177 -1.86 6.58 -0.98
CA THR A 177 -1.20 6.62 -2.29
C THR A 177 -1.59 5.41 -3.15
N ALA A 178 -1.59 4.21 -2.58
CA ALA A 178 -1.99 2.98 -3.28
C ALA A 178 -3.43 3.04 -3.78
N PHE A 179 -4.35 3.51 -2.94
CA PHE A 179 -5.77 3.63 -3.26
C PHE A 179 -6.03 4.67 -4.35
N ALA A 180 -5.35 5.83 -4.28
CA ALA A 180 -5.44 6.85 -5.32
C ALA A 180 -4.90 6.33 -6.67
N LEU A 181 -3.77 5.62 -6.68
CA LEU A 181 -3.24 4.98 -7.88
C LEU A 181 -4.20 3.92 -8.45
N ALA A 182 -4.76 3.07 -7.59
CA ALA A 182 -5.72 2.05 -8.00
C ALA A 182 -6.95 2.66 -8.68
N LEU A 183 -7.50 3.75 -8.12
CA LEU A 183 -8.57 4.50 -8.77
C LEU A 183 -8.13 5.04 -10.13
N ALA A 184 -6.99 5.72 -10.20
CA ALA A 184 -6.53 6.35 -11.44
C ALA A 184 -6.32 5.31 -12.54
N HIS A 185 -5.80 4.13 -12.18
CA HIS A 185 -5.57 3.03 -13.10
C HIS A 185 -6.88 2.38 -13.58
N LYS A 186 -7.84 2.20 -12.68
CA LYS A 186 -9.10 1.50 -13.00
C LYS A 186 -10.15 2.43 -13.62
N GLY A 187 -10.06 3.74 -13.41
CA GLY A 187 -11.06 4.69 -13.86
C GLY A 187 -12.37 4.63 -13.08
N PHE A 188 -12.38 3.98 -11.91
CA PHE A 188 -13.46 3.99 -10.92
C PHE A 188 -12.91 3.72 -9.51
N VAL A 189 -13.72 3.94 -8.48
CA VAL A 189 -13.35 3.64 -7.07
C VAL A 189 -13.36 2.13 -6.87
N PRO A 190 -12.22 1.45 -6.63
CA PRO A 190 -12.21 0.02 -6.39
C PRO A 190 -12.95 -0.31 -5.08
N PRO A 191 -13.55 -1.50 -4.94
CA PRO A 191 -14.04 -1.97 -3.65
C PRO A 191 -12.98 -1.84 -2.57
N TYR A 192 -13.33 -1.24 -1.43
CA TYR A 192 -12.39 -1.02 -0.35
C TYR A 192 -13.00 -1.13 1.05
N MET A 193 -12.14 -1.35 2.05
CA MET A 193 -12.47 -1.23 3.47
C MET A 193 -11.36 -0.48 4.22
N GLY A 194 -11.73 0.63 4.87
CA GLY A 194 -10.83 1.41 5.74
C GLY A 194 -11.04 1.04 7.22
N HIS A 195 -9.97 0.68 7.93
CA HIS A 195 -10.03 0.26 9.33
C HIS A 195 -10.01 1.41 10.36
N ASP A 196 -9.73 2.63 9.92
CA ASP A 196 -9.61 3.83 10.76
C ASP A 196 -10.49 4.99 10.27
N GLY A 197 -11.39 4.73 9.32
CA GLY A 197 -12.35 5.69 8.80
C GLY A 197 -12.48 5.68 7.27
N PRO A 198 -13.34 6.54 6.71
CA PRO A 198 -13.39 6.76 5.28
C PRO A 198 -12.12 7.46 4.77
N PRO A 199 -11.88 7.48 3.45
CA PRO A 199 -10.78 8.27 2.87
C PRO A 199 -10.87 9.75 3.30
N SER A 200 -9.93 10.20 4.13
CA SER A 200 -9.78 11.60 4.54
C SER A 200 -8.52 12.20 3.92
N TRP A 201 -8.68 13.31 3.21
CA TRP A 201 -7.63 13.97 2.44
C TRP A 201 -7.51 15.44 2.83
#